data_AF-A0A1G3PMA9-F1
#
_entry.id   AF-A0A1G3PMA9-F1
#
_cell.length_a   1.000
_cell.length_b   1.000
_cell.length_c   1.000
_cell.angle_alpha   90.00
_cell.angle_beta   90.00
_cell.angle_gamma   90.00
#
_symmetry.space_group_name_H-M   'P 1'
#
loop_
_entity.id
_entity.type
_entity.pdbx_description
1 polymer ?
#
loop_
_entity_poly.entity_id
_entity_poly.type
_entity_poly.pdbx_seq_one_letter_code
_entity_poly.pdbx_strand_id
1 'polypeptide(L)'
;MPFVEWKDELSVGVQSIDAQHKNLLGIINELHDAMQHGKGKDALFSVFEKMSQYADEHFTYEEKILTDHNYPLLAGQKAQHEEFTRKAEEFKEGFDSGRALISVSVLDFLRDWWVSHIAQSDKKYASFLEGKDVK
;
A
#
# COMPACT_ATOMS: atom_id res chain seq x y z
N MET A 1 4.69 -19.99 4.20
CA MET A 1 5.59 -18.85 3.95
C MET A 1 4.72 -17.67 3.57
N PRO A 2 5.06 -16.46 4.01
CA PRO A 2 4.28 -15.27 3.64
C PRO A 2 4.28 -15.10 2.12
N PHE A 3 3.18 -14.56 1.60
CA PHE A 3 3.01 -14.28 0.18
C PHE A 3 3.96 -13.16 -0.29
N VAL A 4 4.24 -12.20 0.60
CA VAL A 4 5.22 -11.14 0.41
C VAL A 4 6.08 -11.01 1.66
N GLU A 5 7.40 -11.10 1.47
CA GLU A 5 8.37 -10.88 2.54
C GLU A 5 8.89 -9.44 2.51
N TRP A 6 9.01 -8.83 3.69
CA TRP A 6 9.80 -7.62 3.81
C TRP A 6 11.25 -7.91 3.47
N LYS A 7 11.84 -7.05 2.64
CA LYS A 7 13.27 -7.07 2.32
C LYS A 7 13.85 -5.72 2.71
N ASP A 8 15.07 -5.69 3.24
CA ASP A 8 15.74 -4.43 3.61
C ASP A 8 15.94 -3.50 2.40
N GLU A 9 15.96 -4.08 1.20
CA GLU A 9 15.93 -3.35 -0.08
C GLU A 9 14.69 -2.46 -0.25
N LEU A 10 13.59 -2.72 0.47
CA LEU A 10 12.37 -1.90 0.47
C LEU A 10 12.42 -0.76 1.49
N SER A 11 13.41 -0.71 2.38
CA SER A 11 13.51 0.35 3.40
C SER A 11 13.75 1.72 2.77
N VAL A 12 13.00 2.73 3.19
CA VAL A 12 13.22 4.13 2.76
C VAL A 12 14.08 4.92 3.76
N GLY A 13 14.64 4.27 4.78
CA GLY A 13 15.49 4.89 5.80
C GLY A 13 14.75 5.76 6.81
N VAL A 14 13.42 5.90 6.67
CA VAL A 14 12.55 6.60 7.61
C VAL A 14 11.76 5.56 8.40
N GLN A 15 12.08 5.41 9.69
CA GLN A 15 11.56 4.32 10.52
C GLN A 15 10.03 4.27 10.58
N SER A 16 9.37 5.43 10.64
CA SER A 16 7.91 5.54 10.68
C SER A 16 7.26 5.07 9.37
N ILE A 17 7.86 5.37 8.22
CA ILE A 17 7.40 4.92 6.90
C ILE A 17 7.65 3.42 6.72
N ASP A 18 8.85 2.94 7.08
CA ASP A 18 9.17 1.51 7.01
C ASP A 18 8.23 0.65 7.86
N ALA A 19 7.82 1.16 9.04
CA ALA A 19 6.83 0.50 9.87
C ALA A 19 5.46 0.41 9.18
N GLN A 20 5.03 1.47 8.50
CA GLN A 20 3.78 1.48 7.73
C GLN A 20 3.84 0.52 6.54
N HIS A 21 4.95 0.50 5.79
CA HIS A 21 5.15 -0.45 4.69
C HIS A 21 5.09 -1.90 5.17
N LYS A 22 5.74 -2.22 6.29
CA LYS A 22 5.69 -3.55 6.90
C LYS A 22 4.28 -3.95 7.31
N ASN A 23 3.51 -3.01 7.87
CA ASN A 23 2.11 -3.26 8.22
C ASN A 23 1.25 -3.52 6.97
N LEU A 24 1.43 -2.75 5.89
CA LEU A 24 0.73 -2.97 4.62
C LEU A 24 1.04 -4.33 4.00
N LEU A 25 2.31 -4.73 3.97
CA LEU A 25 2.69 -6.08 3.55
C LEU A 25 2.07 -7.15 4.47
N GLY A 26 1.97 -6.89 5.77
CA GLY A 26 1.28 -7.74 6.72
C GLY A 26 -0.21 -7.94 6.38
N ILE A 27 -0.91 -6.87 6.02
CA ILE A 27 -2.32 -6.94 5.61
C ILE A 27 -2.48 -7.67 4.27
N ILE A 28 -1.56 -7.48 3.32
CA ILE A 28 -1.53 -8.24 2.05
C ILE A 28 -1.36 -9.74 2.32
N ASN A 29 -0.48 -10.11 3.25
CA ASN A 29 -0.30 -11.50 3.68
C ASN A 29 -1.55 -12.05 4.37
N GLU A 30 -2.21 -11.26 5.24
CA GLU A 30 -3.48 -11.63 5.87
C GLU A 30 -4.57 -11.92 4.82
N LEU A 31 -4.63 -11.11 3.76
CA LEU A 31 -5.58 -11.31 2.67
C LEU A 31 -5.28 -12.61 1.92
N HIS A 32 -4.02 -12.85 1.57
CA HIS A 32 -3.59 -14.10 0.94
C HIS A 32 -3.94 -15.32 1.80
N ASP A 33 -3.65 -15.28 3.10
CA ASP A 33 -3.93 -16.39 4.01
C ASP A 33 -5.43 -16.64 4.14
N ALA A 34 -6.24 -15.58 4.19
CA ALA A 34 -7.70 -15.72 4.18
C ALA A 34 -8.19 -16.40 2.89
N MET A 35 -7.59 -16.11 1.74
CA MET A 35 -7.90 -16.79 0.48
C MET A 35 -7.47 -18.26 0.49
N GLN A 36 -6.26 -18.58 0.94
CA GLN A 36 -5.74 -19.96 1.02
C GLN A 36 -6.59 -20.86 1.92
N HIS A 37 -7.11 -20.32 3.03
CA HIS A 37 -7.97 -21.05 3.96
C HIS A 37 -9.44 -21.09 3.53
N GLY A 38 -9.78 -20.61 2.32
CA GLY A 38 -11.14 -20.61 1.81
C GLY A 38 -12.11 -19.81 2.70
N LYS A 39 -11.64 -18.71 3.31
CA LYS A 39 -12.51 -17.84 4.09
C LYS A 39 -13.60 -17.25 3.19
N GLY A 40 -14.77 -17.03 3.78
CA GLY A 40 -15.93 -16.52 3.07
C GLY A 40 -15.73 -15.11 2.51
N LYS A 41 -16.59 -14.74 1.57
CA LYS A 41 -16.62 -13.44 0.87
C LYS A 41 -16.46 -12.25 1.84
N ASP A 42 -17.21 -12.24 2.93
CA ASP A 42 -17.23 -11.14 3.91
C ASP A 42 -15.89 -11.00 4.66
N ALA A 43 -15.23 -12.12 4.96
CA ALA A 43 -13.93 -12.11 5.63
C ALA A 43 -12.84 -11.55 4.72
N LEU A 44 -12.83 -11.94 3.43
CA LEU A 44 -11.89 -11.38 2.46
C LEU A 44 -12.07 -9.87 2.28
N PHE A 45 -13.32 -9.43 2.24
CA PHE A 45 -13.65 -8.02 2.09
C PHE A 45 -13.28 -7.18 3.30
N SER A 46 -13.49 -7.69 4.51
CA SER A 46 -13.05 -7.00 5.73
C SER A 46 -11.54 -6.75 5.74
N VAL A 47 -10.74 -7.72 5.28
CA VAL A 47 -9.28 -7.54 5.15
C VAL A 47 -8.93 -6.56 4.03
N PHE A 48 -9.65 -6.61 2.91
CA PHE A 48 -9.48 -5.65 1.81
C PHE A 48 -9.82 -4.20 2.22
N GLU A 49 -10.93 -3.99 2.94
CA GLU A 49 -11.29 -2.66 3.46
C GLU A 49 -10.25 -2.15 4.44
N LYS A 50 -9.76 -3.00 5.35
CA LYS A 50 -8.65 -2.67 6.25
C LYS A 50 -7.40 -2.24 5.48
N MET A 51 -7.06 -2.94 4.40
CA MET A 51 -5.93 -2.57 3.53
C MET A 51 -6.15 -1.20 2.88
N SER A 52 -7.33 -0.98 2.28
CA SER A 52 -7.66 0.27 1.60
C SER A 52 -7.62 1.46 2.54
N GLN A 53 -8.16 1.32 3.76
CA GLN A 53 -8.12 2.36 4.77
C GLN A 53 -6.67 2.66 5.19
N TYR A 54 -5.89 1.62 5.46
CA TYR A 54 -4.51 1.81 5.91
C TYR A 54 -3.61 2.41 4.82
N ALA A 55 -3.87 2.12 3.54
CA ALA A 55 -3.18 2.74 2.42
C ALA A 55 -3.45 4.25 2.35
N ASP A 56 -4.70 4.68 2.53
CA ASP A 56 -5.08 6.10 2.55
C ASP A 56 -4.43 6.87 3.72
N GLU A 57 -4.42 6.27 4.91
CA GLU A 57 -3.73 6.81 6.08
C GLU A 57 -2.22 6.95 5.82
N HIS A 58 -1.61 5.93 5.20
CA HIS A 58 -0.19 5.94 4.85
C HIS A 58 0.15 7.01 3.81
N PHE A 59 -0.61 7.10 2.71
CA PHE A 59 -0.40 8.11 1.67
C PHE A 59 -0.55 9.52 2.23
N THR A 60 -1.56 9.74 3.08
CA THR A 60 -1.74 11.03 3.76
C THR A 60 -0.54 11.40 4.61
N TYR A 61 0.00 10.44 5.38
CA TYR A 61 1.18 10.64 6.22
C TYR A 61 2.42 10.96 5.38
N GLU A 62 2.66 10.18 4.33
CA GLU A 62 3.80 10.37 3.43
C GLU A 62 3.73 11.72 2.71
N GLU A 63 2.60 12.03 2.08
CA GLU A 63 2.41 13.29 1.38
C GLU A 63 2.60 14.50 2.29
N LYS A 64 2.20 14.37 3.56
CA LYS A 64 2.46 15.41 4.56
C LYS A 64 3.96 15.61 4.77
N ILE A 65 4.73 14.54 4.99
CA ILE A 65 6.19 14.63 5.14
C ILE A 65 6.83 15.28 3.92
N LEU A 66 6.44 14.84 2.72
CA LEU A 66 6.98 15.33 1.46
C LEU A 66 6.62 16.80 1.22
N THR A 67 5.41 17.22 1.61
CA THR A 67 4.98 18.63 1.56
C THR A 67 5.81 19.48 2.51
N ASP A 68 5.96 19.07 3.77
CA ASP A 68 6.69 19.81 4.81
C ASP A 68 8.18 20.02 4.41
N HIS A 69 8.74 19.11 3.61
CA HIS A 69 10.13 19.17 3.13
C HIS A 69 10.30 19.72 1.70
N ASN A 70 9.22 20.20 1.07
CA ASN A 70 9.20 20.72 -0.30
C ASN A 70 9.78 19.74 -1.34
N TYR A 71 9.34 18.48 -1.29
CA TYR A 71 9.79 17.46 -2.23
C TYR A 71 9.39 17.81 -3.68
N PRO A 72 10.35 17.94 -4.62
CA PRO A 72 10.07 18.45 -5.97
C PRO A 72 9.20 17.52 -6.83
N LEU A 73 9.13 16.22 -6.51
CA LEU A 73 8.34 15.24 -7.27
C LEU A 73 7.02 14.87 -6.58
N LEU A 74 6.58 15.66 -5.59
CA LEU A 74 5.35 15.42 -4.84
C LEU A 74 4.13 15.20 -5.73
N ALA A 75 3.95 16.02 -6.78
CA ALA A 75 2.80 15.88 -7.68
C ALA A 75 2.74 14.50 -8.37
N GLY A 76 3.89 13.93 -8.71
CA GLY A 76 3.97 12.59 -9.29
C GLY A 76 3.65 11.49 -8.28
N GLN A 77 4.10 11.65 -7.03
CA GLN A 77 3.78 10.74 -5.93
C GLN A 77 2.26 10.70 -5.67
N LYS A 78 1.64 11.88 -5.51
CA LYS A 78 0.18 12.01 -5.29
C LYS A 78 -0.64 11.37 -6.41
N ALA A 79 -0.25 11.58 -7.67
CA ALA A 79 -0.96 11.00 -8.79
C ALA A 79 -0.95 9.45 -8.76
N GLN A 80 0.13 8.84 -8.27
CA GLN A 80 0.19 7.38 -8.11
C GLN A 80 -0.71 6.92 -6.95
N HIS A 81 -0.72 7.64 -5.82
CA HIS A 81 -1.62 7.35 -4.70
C HIS A 81 -3.09 7.45 -5.11
N GLU A 82 -3.47 8.52 -5.81
CA GLU A 82 -4.81 8.73 -6.34
C GLU A 82 -5.24 7.60 -7.30
N GLU A 83 -4.32 7.13 -8.15
CA GLU A 83 -4.59 5.99 -9.04
C GLU A 83 -4.85 4.71 -8.25
N PHE A 84 -4.07 4.45 -7.20
CA PHE A 84 -4.27 3.30 -6.33
C PHE A 84 -5.62 3.37 -5.61
N THR A 85 -5.92 4.50 -4.96
CA THR A 85 -7.18 4.71 -4.23
C THR A 85 -8.38 4.52 -5.15
N ARG A 86 -8.33 5.09 -6.37
CA ARG A 86 -9.41 4.89 -7.36
C ARG A 86 -9.59 3.42 -7.72
N LYS A 87 -8.51 2.67 -7.97
CA LYS A 87 -8.61 1.23 -8.26
C LYS A 87 -9.14 0.44 -7.07
N ALA A 88 -8.76 0.80 -5.84
CA ALA A 88 -9.28 0.17 -4.63
C ALA A 88 -10.79 0.41 -4.48
N GLU A 89 -11.26 1.62 -4.76
CA GLU A 89 -12.68 1.96 -4.81
C GLU A 89 -13.43 1.17 -5.90
N GLU A 90 -12.88 1.08 -7.11
CA GLU A 90 -13.46 0.27 -8.21
C GLU A 90 -13.65 -1.21 -7.79
N PHE A 91 -12.67 -1.79 -7.08
CA PHE A 91 -12.80 -3.15 -6.55
C PHE A 91 -13.86 -3.25 -5.45
N LYS A 92 -13.93 -2.26 -4.56
CA LYS A 92 -14.94 -2.18 -3.51
C LYS A 92 -16.34 -2.13 -4.10
N GLU A 93 -16.59 -1.24 -5.05
CA GLU A 93 -17.89 -1.12 -5.73
C GLU A 93 -18.26 -2.38 -6.49
N GLY A 94 -17.29 -3.01 -7.15
CA GLY A 94 -17.47 -4.30 -7.81
C GLY A 94 -17.94 -5.38 -6.83
N PHE A 95 -17.37 -5.41 -5.64
CA PHE A 95 -17.73 -6.36 -4.60
C PHE A 95 -19.12 -6.12 -4.00
N ASP A 96 -19.43 -4.87 -3.67
CA ASP A 96 -20.70 -4.45 -3.06
C ASP A 96 -21.88 -4.71 -4.00
N SER A 97 -21.68 -4.46 -5.30
CA SER A 97 -22.66 -4.77 -6.35
C SER A 97 -22.77 -6.26 -6.70
N GLY A 98 -21.94 -7.11 -6.11
CA GLY A 98 -21.86 -8.55 -6.42
C GLY A 98 -21.29 -8.86 -7.82
N ARG A 99 -20.75 -7.86 -8.51
CA ARG A 99 -20.16 -7.98 -9.86
C ARG A 99 -18.72 -8.50 -9.84
N ALA A 100 -18.03 -8.38 -8.70
CA ALA A 100 -16.67 -8.84 -8.50
C ALA A 100 -16.52 -9.63 -7.20
N LEU A 101 -15.50 -10.48 -7.17
CA LEU A 101 -15.02 -11.17 -5.97
C LEU A 101 -13.61 -10.70 -5.70
N ILE A 102 -13.21 -10.71 -4.42
CA ILE A 102 -11.79 -10.58 -4.09
C ILE A 102 -11.09 -11.85 -4.60
N SER A 103 -10.29 -11.66 -5.66
CA SER A 103 -9.68 -12.72 -6.43
C SER A 103 -8.15 -12.68 -6.30
N VAL A 104 -7.51 -13.72 -6.84
CA VAL A 104 -6.04 -13.78 -6.89
C VAL A 104 -5.48 -12.61 -7.71
N SER A 105 -6.20 -12.14 -8.73
CA SER A 105 -5.77 -10.98 -9.51
C SER A 105 -5.80 -9.66 -8.72
N VAL A 106 -6.76 -9.49 -7.80
CA VAL A 106 -6.77 -8.33 -6.89
C VAL A 106 -5.57 -8.40 -5.96
N LEU A 107 -5.33 -9.56 -5.37
CA LEU A 107 -4.18 -9.78 -4.48
C LEU A 107 -2.84 -9.54 -5.20
N ASP A 108 -2.69 -10.06 -6.42
CA ASP A 108 -1.50 -9.85 -7.25
C ASP A 108 -1.30 -8.37 -7.58
N PHE A 109 -2.38 -7.66 -7.96
CA PHE A 109 -2.33 -6.23 -8.18
C PHE A 109 -1.83 -5.48 -6.94
N LEU A 110 -2.38 -5.78 -5.75
CA LEU A 110 -1.99 -5.12 -4.51
C LEU A 110 -0.51 -5.33 -4.20
N ARG A 111 -0.04 -6.58 -4.28
CA ARG A 111 1.38 -6.91 -4.09
C ARG A 111 2.24 -6.15 -5.08
N ASP A 112 1.95 -6.27 -6.37
CA ASP A 112 2.82 -5.77 -7.44
C ASP A 112 2.88 -4.25 -7.43
N TRP A 113 1.74 -3.59 -7.23
CA TRP A 113 1.68 -2.14 -7.07
C TRP A 113 2.51 -1.71 -5.86
N TRP A 114 2.31 -2.34 -4.69
CA TRP A 114 2.98 -1.93 -3.45
C TRP A 114 4.50 -2.06 -3.54
N VAL A 115 4.99 -3.23 -3.98
CA VAL A 115 6.43 -3.49 -4.13
C VAL A 115 7.05 -2.56 -5.18
N SER A 116 6.36 -2.35 -6.30
CA SER A 116 6.84 -1.46 -7.36
C SER A 116 6.86 0.00 -6.92
N HIS A 117 5.84 0.46 -6.20
CA HIS A 117 5.72 1.83 -5.71
C HIS A 117 6.85 2.16 -4.75
N ILE A 118 7.08 1.30 -3.74
CA ILE A 118 8.20 1.46 -2.81
C ILE A 118 9.53 1.53 -3.56
N ALA A 119 9.79 0.56 -4.43
CA ALA A 119 11.08 0.44 -5.10
C ALA A 119 11.37 1.58 -6.10
N GLN A 120 10.34 2.13 -6.75
CA GLN A 120 10.51 3.08 -7.86
C GLN A 120 10.15 4.52 -7.52
N SER A 121 9.28 4.73 -6.55
CA SER A 121 8.80 6.06 -6.15
C SER A 121 9.32 6.42 -4.78
N ASP A 122 9.10 5.57 -3.79
CA ASP A 122 9.39 5.94 -2.40
C ASP A 122 10.88 6.04 -2.13
N LYS A 123 11.65 5.15 -2.77
CA LYS A 123 13.11 5.23 -2.80
C LYS A 123 13.65 6.54 -3.35
N LYS A 124 12.93 7.25 -4.21
CA LYS A 124 13.38 8.55 -4.72
C LYS A 124 13.31 9.62 -3.64
N TYR A 125 12.23 9.63 -2.85
CA TYR A 125 12.16 10.56 -1.74
C TYR A 125 13.04 10.12 -0.56
N ALA A 126 13.32 8.83 -0.41
CA ALA A 126 14.26 8.33 0.61
C ALA A 126 15.61 9.05 0.51
N SER A 127 16.19 9.08 -0.70
CA SER A 127 17.44 9.81 -0.97
C SER A 127 17.30 11.32 -0.78
N PHE A 128 16.11 11.89 -1.01
CA PHE A 128 15.86 13.32 -0.78
C PHE A 128 15.76 13.66 0.71
N LEU A 129 15.17 12.77 1.52
CA LEU A 129 14.97 12.95 2.95
C LEU A 129 16.21 12.59 3.76
N GLU A 130 17.23 11.97 3.15
CA GLU A 130 18.49 11.67 3.81
C GLU A 130 19.12 12.94 4.42
N GLY A 131 19.42 12.87 5.73
CA GLY A 131 19.96 14.01 6.49
C GLY A 131 18.95 15.11 6.85
N LYS A 132 17.67 14.97 6.49
CA LYS A 132 16.59 15.86 6.96
C LYS A 132 16.03 15.36 8.29
N ASP A 133 15.54 16.29 9.12
CA ASP A 133 14.88 15.98 10.38
C ASP A 133 13.43 15.51 10.12
N VAL A 134 13.31 14.24 9.70
CA VAL A 134 12.02 13.58 9.50
C VAL A 134 11.62 12.87 10.80
N LYS A 135 10.47 13.26 11.35
CA LYS A 135 9.93 12.71 12.60
C LYS A 135 9.02 11.50 12.38
#